data_AF-A0A835KT29-F1
#
_entry.id   AF-A0A835KT29-F1
#
_cell.length_a   1.000
_cell.length_b   1.000
_cell.length_c   1.000
_cell.angle_alpha   90.00
_cell.angle_beta   90.00
_cell.angle_gamma   90.00
#
_symmetry.space_group_name_H-M   'P 1'
#
loop_
_entity.id
_entity.type
_entity.pdbx_description
1 polymer ?
#
loop_
_entity_poly.entity_id
_entity_poly.type
_entity_poly.pdbx_seq_one_letter_code
_entity_poly.pdbx_strand_id
1 'polypeptide(L)'
;MGVQDDPRPSGGLNGLYGVQFSGQSLYSDDEAVKTSIMDSSTSEPLEGVGSSRRLLIQRLWQHRPPCLKPIHCSLSCDKHVGETIANVVTSLPFIVLGLQTPRKNLNTSLYANSLIGVGIASSLYHTSRGELRKYLRWADYTMIATSTLCLSRALRDENPKFLMAASTLLLPFQPLMVSAVHTGIMEVSFAKRASIEPELKTAHNLHKMSSLLGGALFIADDVFPQTSYLHAAWHLAAALGVGTCNKMLE
;
A
#
# COMPACT_ATOMS: atom_id res chain seq x y z
N MET A 1 56.36 -41.11 -22.96
CA MET A 1 56.90 -41.73 -21.72
C MET A 1 57.10 -40.57 -20.75
N GLY A 2 56.40 -40.39 -19.64
CA GLY A 2 55.97 -41.31 -18.58
C GLY A 2 56.46 -40.65 -17.26
N VAL A 3 55.65 -39.84 -16.55
CA VAL A 3 54.70 -40.20 -15.46
C VAL A 3 55.44 -40.42 -14.12
N GLN A 4 55.20 -39.69 -13.02
CA GLN A 4 54.17 -39.82 -11.94
C GLN A 4 54.57 -38.78 -10.83
N ASP A 5 53.77 -38.20 -9.91
CA ASP A 5 52.48 -38.56 -9.29
C ASP A 5 51.81 -37.35 -8.56
N ASP A 6 50.47 -37.44 -8.40
CA ASP A 6 49.52 -36.61 -7.60
C ASP A 6 49.47 -37.12 -6.12
N PRO A 7 48.78 -36.53 -5.08
CA PRO A 7 47.36 -36.09 -5.08
C PRO A 7 46.95 -34.89 -4.17
N ARG A 8 45.71 -34.41 -4.35
CA ARG A 8 44.91 -33.44 -3.54
C ARG A 8 44.51 -34.02 -2.13
N PRO A 9 43.63 -33.44 -1.24
CA PRO A 9 42.74 -32.25 -1.32
C PRO A 9 42.44 -31.45 0.00
N SER A 10 41.49 -30.49 -0.11
CA SER A 10 40.43 -30.13 0.87
C SER A 10 40.63 -29.05 1.95
N GLY A 11 39.78 -28.01 1.87
CA GLY A 11 38.90 -27.64 2.99
C GLY A 11 39.05 -26.24 3.59
N GLY A 12 37.91 -25.51 3.70
CA GLY A 12 37.66 -24.64 4.85
C GLY A 12 37.26 -23.18 4.54
N LEU A 13 35.95 -22.93 4.52
CA LEU A 13 35.32 -21.60 4.67
C LEU A 13 35.42 -21.07 6.12
N ASN A 14 35.11 -19.78 6.29
CA ASN A 14 34.81 -18.99 7.50
C ASN A 14 35.94 -18.03 7.92
N GLY A 15 35.73 -16.78 8.31
CA GLY A 15 34.56 -15.97 8.62
C GLY A 15 35.07 -14.56 8.99
N LEU A 16 34.35 -13.50 8.60
CA LEU A 16 33.54 -12.64 9.50
C LEU A 16 34.33 -11.75 10.50
N TYR A 17 34.01 -10.45 10.44
CA TYR A 17 34.33 -9.34 11.35
C TYR A 17 35.66 -8.60 11.17
N GLY A 18 35.68 -7.65 10.22
CA GLY A 18 36.60 -6.51 10.26
C GLY A 18 35.92 -5.29 10.86
N VAL A 19 36.22 -4.96 12.12
CA VAL A 19 36.25 -3.58 12.65
C VAL A 19 37.20 -3.56 13.85
N GLN A 20 38.32 -2.85 13.74
CA GLN A 20 38.96 -2.21 14.89
C GLN A 20 39.56 -0.88 14.45
N PHE A 21 38.95 0.21 14.89
CA PHE A 21 39.50 1.56 14.85
C PHE A 21 40.35 1.75 16.11
N SER A 22 41.58 2.26 15.96
CA SER A 22 42.13 3.36 16.76
C SER A 22 43.59 3.65 16.43
N GLY A 23 43.83 4.94 16.13
CA GLY A 23 44.99 5.68 16.62
C GLY A 23 46.30 5.57 15.84
N GLN A 24 46.59 6.55 14.99
CA GLN A 24 47.54 7.63 15.34
C GLN A 24 47.66 8.61 14.17
N SER A 25 47.51 9.89 14.51
CA SER A 25 47.64 11.03 13.61
C SER A 25 49.10 11.45 13.48
N LEU A 26 49.53 11.87 12.30
CA LEU A 26 50.71 12.71 12.15
C LEU A 26 50.53 13.62 10.94
N TYR A 27 50.00 14.82 11.19
CA TYR A 27 50.16 15.95 10.29
C TYR A 27 50.37 17.19 11.16
N SER A 28 51.61 17.66 11.17
CA SER A 28 51.98 19.00 11.60
C SER A 28 51.27 20.02 10.73
N ASP A 29 50.75 21.09 11.32
CA ASP A 29 50.96 22.42 10.78
C ASP A 29 50.75 23.49 11.85
N ASP A 30 51.46 24.58 11.63
CA ASP A 30 52.02 25.56 12.56
C ASP A 30 51.03 26.47 13.32
N GLU A 31 51.58 26.98 14.41
CA GLU A 31 51.12 28.07 15.27
C GLU A 31 50.65 29.34 14.55
N ALA A 32 49.57 29.95 15.06
CA ALA A 32 49.47 31.40 15.19
C ALA A 32 48.54 31.80 16.34
N VAL A 33 49.15 32.23 17.44
CA VAL A 33 48.55 32.83 18.63
C VAL A 33 48.03 34.25 18.35
N LYS A 34 46.76 34.57 18.67
CA LYS A 34 46.36 35.86 19.31
C LYS A 34 44.85 35.99 19.66
N THR A 35 44.58 35.98 20.97
CA THR A 35 43.72 36.87 21.79
C THR A 35 42.51 37.64 21.20
N SER A 36 41.34 37.50 21.84
CA SER A 36 40.34 38.52 22.32
C SER A 36 38.90 37.96 22.28
N ILE A 37 38.21 37.79 23.41
CA ILE A 37 37.24 38.70 24.09
C ILE A 37 35.99 39.07 23.24
N MET A 38 34.86 38.47 23.67
CA MET A 38 33.48 39.01 23.79
C MET A 38 32.60 39.27 22.55
N ASP A 39 31.48 38.52 22.53
CA ASP A 39 30.11 38.80 22.08
C ASP A 39 29.83 39.59 20.79
N SER A 40 29.05 38.96 19.89
CA SER A 40 27.91 39.65 19.27
C SER A 40 26.88 38.68 18.72
N SER A 41 25.64 38.92 19.14
CA SER A 41 24.38 38.30 18.75
C SER A 41 24.06 38.41 17.25
N THR A 42 23.51 37.36 16.63
CA THR A 42 22.45 37.52 15.61
C THR A 42 21.59 36.25 15.50
N SER A 43 20.30 36.49 15.43
CA SER A 43 19.13 35.61 15.33
C SER A 43 19.14 34.50 14.26
N GLU A 44 18.71 33.30 14.69
CA GLU A 44 18.11 32.12 14.04
C GLU A 44 18.05 32.02 12.49
N PRO A 45 18.19 30.78 11.97
CA PRO A 45 17.09 30.24 11.18
C PRO A 45 16.52 28.96 11.78
N LEU A 46 15.19 28.98 11.95
CA LEU A 46 14.28 27.92 12.35
C LEU A 46 14.28 26.73 11.36
N GLU A 47 15.43 26.10 11.13
CA GLU A 47 15.62 24.96 10.21
C GLU A 47 15.57 23.60 10.95
N GLY A 48 15.67 23.61 12.29
CA GLY A 48 15.82 22.40 13.10
C GLY A 48 14.53 21.58 13.31
N VAL A 49 13.35 22.21 13.24
CA VAL A 49 12.10 21.54 13.62
C VAL A 49 11.57 20.64 12.49
N GLY A 50 11.69 21.07 11.23
CA GLY A 50 11.23 20.30 10.07
C GLY A 50 12.05 19.05 9.80
N SER A 51 13.38 19.16 9.90
CA SER A 51 14.30 18.04 9.68
C SER A 51 14.17 16.98 10.79
N SER A 52 14.06 17.41 12.05
CA SER A 52 13.90 16.52 13.20
C SER A 52 12.57 15.75 13.16
N ARG A 53 11.48 16.41 12.74
CA ARG A 53 10.15 15.77 12.56
C ARG A 53 10.15 14.75 11.43
N ARG A 54 10.85 15.03 10.32
CA ARG A 54 11.01 14.11 9.18
C ARG A 54 11.82 12.87 9.56
N LEU A 55 12.88 13.04 10.34
CA LEU A 55 13.69 11.94 10.89
C LEU A 55 12.89 11.07 11.87
N LEU A 56 12.02 11.68 12.69
CA LEU A 56 11.14 10.97 13.61
C LEU A 56 10.10 10.11 12.86
N ILE A 57 9.46 10.67 11.83
CA ILE A 57 8.53 9.94 10.96
C ILE A 57 9.24 8.79 10.25
N GLN A 58 10.45 9.04 9.73
CA GLN A 58 11.25 8.01 9.06
C GLN A 58 11.65 6.88 10.02
N ARG A 59 12.02 7.21 11.27
CA ARG A 59 12.38 6.24 12.31
C ARG A 59 11.17 5.43 12.77
N LEU A 60 10.02 6.07 13.00
CA LEU A 60 8.75 5.38 13.31
C LEU A 60 8.32 4.45 12.18
N TRP A 61 8.50 4.87 10.93
CA TRP A 61 8.18 4.07 9.74
C TRP A 61 9.10 2.85 9.57
N GLN A 62 10.39 2.97 9.89
CA GLN A 62 11.32 1.85 9.84
C GLN A 62 11.11 0.84 10.97
N HIS A 63 10.71 1.31 12.16
CA HIS A 63 10.40 0.46 13.32
C HIS A 63 8.95 -0.04 13.36
N ARG A 64 8.23 0.01 12.23
CA ARG A 64 6.83 -0.39 12.22
C ARG A 64 6.67 -1.89 12.56
N PRO A 65 5.69 -2.28 13.41
CA PRO A 65 5.45 -3.66 13.78
C PRO A 65 5.24 -4.57 12.55
N PRO A 66 5.52 -5.89 12.66
CA PRO A 66 5.44 -6.82 11.54
C PRO A 66 4.10 -6.82 10.79
N CYS A 67 3.00 -6.49 11.47
CA CYS A 67 1.67 -6.35 10.88
C CYS A 67 1.54 -5.15 9.92
N LEU A 68 2.37 -4.11 10.09
CA LEU A 68 2.47 -2.92 9.24
C LEU A 68 3.46 -3.09 8.08
N LYS A 69 4.13 -4.24 7.97
CA LYS A 69 4.92 -4.53 6.78
C LYS A 69 3.93 -4.81 5.64
N PRO A 70 4.04 -4.11 4.49
CA PRO A 70 3.33 -4.53 3.30
C PRO A 70 3.60 -6.02 3.10
N ILE A 71 2.58 -6.78 2.71
CA ILE A 71 2.81 -8.09 2.10
C ILE A 71 3.84 -7.85 0.99
N HIS A 72 4.78 -8.78 0.82
CA HIS A 72 5.88 -8.72 -0.15
C HIS A 72 5.38 -8.76 -1.62
N CYS A 73 4.21 -8.19 -1.90
CA CYS A 73 3.70 -7.92 -3.23
C CYS A 73 4.68 -7.00 -3.94
N SER A 74 5.49 -7.57 -4.81
CA SER A 74 6.42 -6.95 -5.75
C SER A 74 6.82 -5.48 -5.44
N LEU A 75 8.08 -5.29 -5.04
CA LEU A 75 8.78 -4.00 -5.12
C LEU A 75 8.92 -3.50 -6.57
N SER A 76 8.46 -4.27 -7.55
CA SER A 76 8.48 -3.95 -8.96
C SER A 76 7.68 -2.68 -9.20
N CYS A 77 8.42 -1.61 -9.48
CA CYS A 77 7.90 -0.38 -10.04
C CYS A 77 7.12 -0.70 -11.33
N ASP A 78 6.19 0.17 -11.71
CA ASP A 78 5.65 0.13 -13.09
C ASP A 78 6.85 0.13 -14.04
N LYS A 79 6.96 -0.88 -14.91
CA LYS A 79 8.19 -1.19 -15.65
C LYS A 79 8.52 -0.12 -16.67
N HIS A 80 7.48 0.46 -17.26
CA HIS A 80 7.59 1.50 -18.28
C HIS A 80 6.42 2.47 -18.20
N VAL A 81 6.55 3.63 -18.85
CA VAL A 81 5.55 4.70 -18.86
C VAL A 81 4.18 4.19 -19.29
N GLY A 82 4.11 3.28 -20.27
CA GLY A 82 2.84 2.68 -20.72
C GLY A 82 2.09 1.92 -19.61
N GLU A 83 2.80 1.28 -18.67
CA GLU A 83 2.16 0.57 -17.56
C GLU A 83 1.66 1.54 -16.50
N THR A 84 2.41 2.62 -16.24
CA THR A 84 1.92 3.73 -15.40
C THR A 84 0.65 4.36 -15.98
N ILE A 85 0.63 4.65 -17.28
CA ILE A 85 -0.57 5.21 -17.95
C ILE A 85 -1.73 4.23 -17.82
N ALA A 86 -1.51 2.94 -18.11
CA ALA A 86 -2.55 1.92 -18.01
C ALA A 86 -3.12 1.85 -16.60
N ASN A 87 -2.26 1.75 -15.57
CA ASN A 87 -2.69 1.67 -14.18
C ASN A 87 -3.50 2.92 -13.76
N VAL A 88 -3.05 4.12 -14.12
CA VAL A 88 -3.79 5.37 -13.81
C VAL A 88 -5.15 5.39 -14.51
N VAL A 89 -5.19 5.07 -15.81
CA VAL A 89 -6.43 5.05 -16.59
C VAL A 89 -7.41 4.03 -16.00
N THR A 90 -6.95 2.85 -15.61
CA THR A 90 -7.80 1.81 -15.03
C THR A 90 -8.19 2.10 -13.57
N SER A 91 -7.60 3.08 -12.89
CA SER A 91 -8.04 3.59 -11.59
C SER A 91 -9.18 4.63 -11.68
N LEU A 92 -9.32 5.34 -12.80
CA LEU A 92 -10.37 6.36 -13.00
C LEU A 92 -11.80 5.83 -12.86
N PRO A 93 -12.15 4.59 -13.28
CA PRO A 93 -13.46 4.01 -13.03
C PRO A 93 -13.92 4.08 -11.57
N PHE A 94 -13.02 3.96 -10.57
CA PHE A 94 -13.42 4.08 -9.16
C PHE A 94 -13.93 5.48 -8.80
N ILE A 95 -13.39 6.52 -9.43
CA ILE A 95 -13.88 7.90 -9.27
C ILE A 95 -15.27 8.02 -9.88
N VAL A 96 -15.45 7.54 -11.11
CA VAL A 96 -16.74 7.57 -11.81
C VAL A 96 -17.80 6.79 -11.03
N LEU A 97 -17.46 5.59 -10.54
CA LEU A 97 -18.35 4.78 -9.72
C LEU A 97 -18.75 5.50 -8.43
N GLY A 98 -17.79 6.11 -7.72
CA GLY A 98 -18.09 6.89 -6.52
C GLY A 98 -18.96 8.13 -6.81
N LEU A 99 -18.80 8.78 -7.97
CA LEU A 99 -19.71 9.85 -8.40
C LEU A 99 -21.13 9.34 -8.66
N GLN A 100 -21.27 8.15 -9.26
CA GLN A 100 -22.55 7.53 -9.60
C GLN A 100 -23.23 6.82 -8.41
N THR A 101 -22.51 6.52 -7.33
CA THR A 101 -23.07 5.85 -6.14
C THR A 101 -24.21 6.68 -5.52
N PRO A 102 -25.36 6.07 -5.17
CA PRO A 102 -26.46 6.74 -4.48
C PRO A 102 -26.03 7.34 -3.15
N ARG A 103 -26.43 8.60 -2.86
CA ARG A 103 -26.09 9.34 -1.63
C ARG A 103 -27.32 9.62 -0.76
N LYS A 104 -28.02 8.56 -0.38
CA LYS A 104 -29.29 8.66 0.36
C LYS A 104 -29.12 9.04 1.83
N ASN A 105 -27.97 8.74 2.42
CA ASN A 105 -27.66 8.98 3.83
C ASN A 105 -26.14 9.15 4.05
N LEU A 106 -25.73 9.38 5.30
CA LEU A 106 -24.32 9.55 5.65
C LEU A 106 -23.46 8.33 5.32
N ASN A 107 -23.94 7.10 5.58
CA ASN A 107 -23.16 5.88 5.34
C ASN A 107 -22.90 5.67 3.84
N THR A 108 -23.92 5.84 3.02
CA THR A 108 -23.82 5.75 1.55
C THR A 108 -22.98 6.89 0.96
N SER A 109 -23.05 8.09 1.55
CA SER A 109 -22.18 9.22 1.17
C SER A 109 -20.71 8.97 1.52
N LEU A 110 -20.42 8.40 2.70
CA LEU A 110 -19.07 8.02 3.10
C LEU A 110 -18.51 6.95 2.15
N TYR A 111 -19.31 5.95 1.80
CA TYR A 111 -18.92 4.95 0.80
C TYR A 111 -18.62 5.58 -0.56
N ALA A 112 -19.52 6.39 -1.11
CA ALA A 112 -19.33 7.10 -2.37
C ALA A 112 -18.03 7.91 -2.39
N ASN A 113 -17.76 8.68 -1.33
CA ASN A 113 -16.56 9.49 -1.20
C ASN A 113 -15.30 8.63 -1.04
N SER A 114 -15.38 7.52 -0.30
CA SER A 114 -14.25 6.60 -0.16
C SER A 114 -13.87 5.93 -1.48
N LEU A 115 -14.82 5.62 -2.35
CA LEU A 115 -14.54 5.12 -3.71
C LEU A 115 -13.79 6.15 -4.57
N ILE A 116 -14.20 7.42 -4.51
CA ILE A 116 -13.46 8.50 -5.16
C ILE A 116 -12.03 8.55 -4.61
N GLY A 117 -11.88 8.42 -3.30
CA GLY A 117 -10.59 8.37 -2.63
C GLY A 117 -9.72 7.18 -3.07
N VAL A 118 -10.29 6.00 -3.36
CA VAL A 118 -9.56 4.85 -3.95
C VAL A 118 -8.97 5.24 -5.30
N GLY A 119 -9.77 5.80 -6.21
CA GLY A 119 -9.29 6.20 -7.52
C GLY A 119 -8.19 7.26 -7.46
N ILE A 120 -8.32 8.24 -6.55
CA ILE A 120 -7.30 9.27 -6.32
C ILE A 120 -6.02 8.66 -5.73
N ALA A 121 -6.13 7.86 -4.67
CA ALA A 121 -4.98 7.27 -3.99
C ALA A 121 -4.20 6.32 -4.91
N SER A 122 -4.90 5.49 -5.67
CA SER A 122 -4.32 4.60 -6.68
C SER A 122 -3.60 5.39 -7.78
N SER A 123 -4.22 6.46 -8.29
CA SER A 123 -3.59 7.32 -9.31
C SER A 123 -2.31 8.00 -8.79
N LEU A 124 -2.33 8.51 -7.55
CA LEU A 124 -1.16 9.08 -6.90
C LEU A 124 -0.06 8.04 -6.69
N TYR A 125 -0.43 6.82 -6.25
CA TYR A 125 0.50 5.72 -6.10
C TYR A 125 1.23 5.39 -7.41
N HIS A 126 0.51 5.18 -8.51
CA HIS A 126 1.12 4.83 -9.79
C HIS A 126 1.94 5.96 -10.42
N THR A 127 1.53 7.22 -10.24
CA THR A 127 2.31 8.38 -10.71
C THR A 127 3.55 8.66 -9.87
N SER A 128 3.61 8.16 -8.63
CA SER A 128 4.72 8.41 -7.72
C SER A 128 5.95 7.54 -7.97
N ARG A 129 7.11 8.06 -7.55
CA ARG A 129 8.44 7.42 -7.65
C ARG A 129 9.20 7.53 -6.31
N GLY A 130 10.25 6.72 -6.15
CA GLY A 130 11.15 6.77 -5.00
C GLY A 130 10.46 6.44 -3.66
N GLU A 131 10.92 7.07 -2.58
CA GLU A 131 10.42 6.81 -1.22
C GLU A 131 8.95 7.22 -1.00
N LEU A 132 8.47 8.25 -1.72
CA LEU A 132 7.07 8.69 -1.63
C LEU A 132 6.09 7.57 -2.04
N ARG A 133 6.49 6.74 -2.99
CA ARG A 133 5.68 5.61 -3.48
C ARG A 133 5.34 4.61 -2.38
N LYS A 134 6.21 4.42 -1.38
CA LYS A 134 5.94 3.51 -0.26
C LYS A 134 4.76 3.99 0.58
N TYR A 135 4.69 5.31 0.83
CA TYR A 135 3.59 5.92 1.58
C TYR A 135 2.30 5.95 0.77
N LEU A 136 2.39 6.27 -0.53
CA LEU A 136 1.22 6.30 -1.40
C LEU A 136 0.65 4.89 -1.65
N ARG A 137 1.50 3.86 -1.69
CA ARG A 137 1.04 2.46 -1.72
C ARG A 137 0.28 2.08 -0.47
N TRP A 138 0.80 2.48 0.70
CA TRP A 138 0.08 2.28 1.96
C TRP A 138 -1.26 3.02 1.94
N ALA A 139 -1.28 4.28 1.51
CA ALA A 139 -2.49 5.07 1.40
C ALA A 139 -3.52 4.43 0.45
N ASP A 140 -3.08 3.90 -0.69
CA ASP A 140 -3.93 3.19 -1.65
C ASP A 140 -4.60 1.96 -1.04
N TYR A 141 -3.82 1.05 -0.43
CA TYR A 141 -4.38 -0.12 0.25
C TYR A 141 -5.29 0.25 1.44
N THR A 142 -4.93 1.27 2.21
CA THR A 142 -5.78 1.77 3.29
C THR A 142 -7.07 2.37 2.75
N MET A 143 -7.06 3.04 1.60
CA MET A 143 -8.28 3.55 0.96
C MET A 143 -9.18 2.44 0.41
N ILE A 144 -8.61 1.37 -0.17
CA ILE A 144 -9.38 0.18 -0.56
C ILE A 144 -10.05 -0.45 0.67
N ALA A 145 -9.32 -0.60 1.78
CA ALA A 145 -9.86 -1.11 3.04
C ALA A 145 -10.92 -0.20 3.64
N THR A 146 -10.73 1.12 3.56
CA THR A 146 -11.70 2.12 4.00
C THR A 146 -12.98 2.03 3.18
N SER A 147 -12.87 1.89 1.86
CA SER A 147 -14.02 1.78 0.97
C SER A 147 -14.83 0.51 1.21
N THR A 148 -14.17 -0.63 1.40
CA THR A 148 -14.85 -1.89 1.75
C THR A 148 -15.54 -1.83 3.12
N LEU A 149 -14.90 -1.19 4.12
CA LEU A 149 -15.50 -0.89 5.42
C LEU A 149 -16.72 0.03 5.30
N CYS A 150 -16.65 1.09 4.49
CA CYS A 150 -17.76 2.00 4.28
C CYS A 150 -18.93 1.32 3.55
N LEU A 151 -18.64 0.45 2.58
CA LEU A 151 -19.65 -0.34 1.88
C LEU A 151 -20.38 -1.29 2.84
N SER A 152 -19.64 -2.07 3.62
CA SER A 152 -20.26 -3.02 4.56
C SER A 152 -21.15 -2.29 5.58
N ARG A 153 -20.75 -1.08 6.01
CA ARG A 153 -21.56 -0.19 6.85
C ARG A 153 -22.81 0.34 6.15
N ALA A 154 -22.70 0.68 4.87
CA ALA A 154 -23.83 1.19 4.10
C ALA A 154 -24.87 0.10 3.80
N LEU A 155 -24.45 -1.16 3.69
CA LEU A 155 -25.31 -2.30 3.35
C LEU A 155 -26.04 -2.93 4.53
N ARG A 156 -25.72 -2.58 5.78
CA ARG A 156 -26.24 -3.26 6.97
C ARG A 156 -26.77 -2.29 8.00
N ASP A 157 -27.94 -2.62 8.55
CA ASP A 157 -28.41 -2.04 9.82
C ASP A 157 -27.70 -2.64 11.05
N GLU A 158 -27.22 -3.90 10.95
CA GLU A 158 -26.72 -4.67 12.11
C GLU A 158 -25.24 -5.08 12.03
N ASN A 159 -24.33 -4.20 11.61
CA ASN A 159 -22.92 -4.46 11.92
C ASN A 159 -22.69 -4.25 13.42
N PRO A 160 -22.07 -5.20 14.15
CA PRO A 160 -21.74 -4.96 15.55
C PRO A 160 -20.81 -3.74 15.59
N LYS A 161 -21.25 -2.69 16.30
CA LYS A 161 -20.50 -1.42 16.41
C LYS A 161 -19.04 -1.65 16.80
N PHE A 162 -18.79 -2.71 17.57
CA PHE A 162 -17.46 -3.20 17.93
C PHE A 162 -16.61 -3.61 16.71
N LEU A 163 -17.14 -4.39 15.77
CA LEU A 163 -16.40 -4.79 14.56
C LEU A 163 -16.03 -3.57 13.71
N MET A 164 -16.94 -2.61 13.58
CA MET A 164 -16.67 -1.36 12.87
C MET A 164 -15.58 -0.55 13.55
N ALA A 165 -15.66 -0.40 14.88
CA ALA A 165 -14.64 0.29 15.66
C ALA A 165 -13.27 -0.42 15.57
N ALA A 166 -13.23 -1.73 15.79
CA ALA A 166 -12.02 -2.53 15.71
C ALA A 166 -11.40 -2.46 14.31
N SER A 167 -12.21 -2.57 13.25
CA SER A 167 -11.74 -2.46 11.87
C SER A 167 -11.19 -1.07 11.57
N THR A 168 -11.85 -0.02 12.06
CA THR A 168 -11.38 1.37 11.91
C THR A 168 -10.02 1.57 12.60
N LEU A 169 -9.84 1.02 13.79
CA LEU A 169 -8.57 1.04 14.51
C LEU A 169 -7.47 0.24 13.79
N LEU A 170 -7.85 -0.83 13.09
CA LEU A 170 -6.93 -1.70 12.35
C LEU A 170 -6.60 -1.20 10.94
N LEU A 171 -7.39 -0.30 10.35
CA LEU A 171 -7.17 0.24 9.00
C LEU A 171 -5.73 0.68 8.70
N PRO A 172 -5.06 1.49 9.55
CA PRO A 172 -3.69 1.91 9.27
C PRO A 172 -2.68 0.77 9.41
N PHE A 173 -3.01 -0.28 10.17
CA PHE A 173 -2.12 -1.38 10.53
C PHE A 173 -2.24 -2.60 9.62
N GLN A 174 -3.46 -3.03 9.30
CA GLN A 174 -3.76 -4.28 8.58
C GLN A 174 -4.87 -4.07 7.54
N PRO A 175 -4.66 -3.20 6.54
CA PRO A 175 -5.69 -2.87 5.56
C PRO A 175 -6.20 -4.09 4.80
N LEU A 176 -5.33 -5.05 4.45
CA LEU A 176 -5.74 -6.26 3.71
C LEU A 176 -6.65 -7.19 4.51
N MET A 177 -6.38 -7.35 5.81
CA MET A 177 -7.25 -8.14 6.68
C MET A 177 -8.62 -7.46 6.83
N VAL A 178 -8.63 -6.14 7.02
CA VAL A 178 -9.87 -5.36 7.08
C VAL A 178 -10.66 -5.50 5.77
N SER A 179 -10.00 -5.34 4.62
CA SER A 179 -10.61 -5.57 3.30
C SER A 179 -11.20 -6.96 3.18
N ALA A 180 -10.46 -8.01 3.55
CA ALA A 180 -10.92 -9.40 3.45
C ALA A 180 -12.17 -9.66 4.29
N VAL A 181 -12.18 -9.22 5.55
CA VAL A 181 -13.33 -9.36 6.45
C VAL A 181 -14.55 -8.64 5.90
N HIS A 182 -14.41 -7.36 5.51
CA HIS A 182 -15.55 -6.57 5.06
C HIS A 182 -16.05 -6.97 3.67
N THR A 183 -15.17 -7.46 2.80
CA THR A 183 -15.54 -8.07 1.51
C THR A 183 -16.33 -9.35 1.74
N GLY A 184 -15.90 -10.22 2.66
CA GLY A 184 -16.65 -11.43 3.01
C GLY A 184 -18.05 -11.12 3.56
N ILE A 185 -18.16 -10.10 4.43
CA ILE A 185 -19.46 -9.65 4.96
C ILE A 185 -20.36 -9.11 3.85
N MET A 186 -19.78 -8.31 2.94
CA MET A 186 -20.50 -7.77 1.78
C MET A 186 -20.98 -8.89 0.86
N GLU A 187 -20.15 -9.87 0.53
CA GLU A 187 -20.50 -11.00 -0.33
C GLU A 187 -21.63 -11.84 0.27
N VAL A 188 -21.58 -12.15 1.57
CA VAL A 188 -22.69 -12.86 2.25
C VAL A 188 -23.98 -12.05 2.18
N SER A 189 -23.89 -10.72 2.34
CA SER A 189 -25.04 -9.83 2.26
C SER A 189 -25.59 -9.75 0.83
N PHE A 190 -24.73 -9.75 -0.19
CA PHE A 190 -25.10 -9.75 -1.59
C PHE A 190 -25.78 -11.08 -1.97
N ALA A 191 -25.16 -12.21 -1.64
CA ALA A 191 -25.73 -13.54 -1.90
C ALA A 191 -27.10 -13.73 -1.22
N LYS A 192 -27.24 -13.26 0.03
CA LYS A 192 -28.52 -13.30 0.75
C LYS A 192 -29.59 -12.45 0.05
N ARG A 193 -29.26 -11.25 -0.43
CA ARG A 193 -30.23 -10.41 -1.14
C ARG A 193 -30.56 -10.94 -2.52
N ALA A 194 -29.57 -11.41 -3.28
CA ALA A 194 -29.76 -11.97 -4.62
C ALA A 194 -30.59 -13.27 -4.61
N SER A 195 -30.66 -14.00 -3.49
CA SER A 195 -31.54 -15.17 -3.37
C SER A 195 -33.01 -14.78 -3.19
N ILE A 196 -33.28 -13.59 -2.66
CA ILE A 196 -34.63 -13.05 -2.40
C ILE A 196 -35.09 -12.16 -3.54
N GLU A 197 -34.22 -11.28 -4.02
CA GLU A 197 -34.47 -10.25 -5.03
C GLU A 197 -33.94 -10.73 -6.40
N PRO A 198 -34.81 -11.17 -7.33
CA PRO A 198 -34.37 -11.72 -8.62
C PRO A 198 -33.64 -10.69 -9.49
N GLU A 199 -33.92 -9.39 -9.32
CA GLU A 199 -33.26 -8.29 -10.03
C GLU A 199 -31.75 -8.19 -9.71
N LEU A 200 -31.34 -8.64 -8.51
CA LEU A 200 -29.95 -8.63 -8.09
C LEU A 200 -29.14 -9.84 -8.57
N LYS A 201 -29.77 -10.89 -9.12
CA LYS A 201 -29.07 -12.12 -9.54
C LYS A 201 -28.02 -11.88 -10.61
N THR A 202 -28.36 -11.08 -11.62
CA THR A 202 -27.43 -10.77 -12.71
C THR A 202 -26.25 -9.94 -12.19
N ALA A 203 -26.53 -8.97 -11.30
CA ALA A 203 -25.50 -8.16 -10.66
C ALA A 203 -24.59 -9.03 -9.78
N HIS A 204 -25.14 -9.97 -9.01
CA HIS A 204 -24.37 -10.89 -8.17
C HIS A 204 -23.52 -11.87 -8.99
N ASN A 205 -24.04 -12.40 -10.09
CA ASN A 205 -23.25 -13.25 -11.00
C ASN A 205 -22.06 -12.49 -11.59
N LEU A 206 -22.30 -11.26 -12.06
CA LEU A 206 -21.22 -10.40 -12.57
C LEU A 206 -20.22 -10.06 -11.46
N HIS A 207 -20.69 -9.77 -10.24
CA HIS A 207 -19.84 -9.56 -9.07
C HIS A 207 -18.93 -10.77 -8.82
N LYS A 208 -19.48 -11.98 -8.76
CA LYS A 208 -18.70 -13.20 -8.52
C LYS A 208 -17.64 -13.42 -9.59
N MET A 209 -18.00 -13.28 -10.87
CA MET A 209 -17.05 -13.48 -11.97
C MET A 209 -15.92 -12.47 -11.93
N SER A 210 -16.25 -11.20 -11.72
CA SER A 210 -15.27 -10.12 -11.62
C SER A 210 -14.40 -10.21 -10.36
N SER A 211 -14.95 -10.60 -9.22
CA SER A 211 -14.21 -10.86 -7.97
C SER A 211 -13.28 -12.06 -8.09
N LEU A 212 -13.70 -13.15 -8.73
CA LEU A 212 -12.83 -14.31 -9.00
C LEU A 212 -11.69 -13.94 -9.95
N LEU A 213 -12.01 -13.25 -11.05
CA LEU A 213 -11.00 -12.77 -12.00
C LEU A 213 -10.04 -11.79 -11.33
N GLY A 214 -10.55 -10.84 -10.55
CA GLY A 214 -9.76 -9.87 -9.80
C GLY A 214 -8.84 -10.56 -8.79
N GLY A 215 -9.34 -11.52 -8.02
CA GLY A 215 -8.53 -12.32 -7.09
C GLY A 215 -7.42 -13.10 -7.80
N ALA A 216 -7.73 -13.72 -8.94
CA ALA A 216 -6.74 -14.43 -9.75
C ALA A 216 -5.67 -13.49 -10.31
N LEU A 217 -6.05 -12.32 -10.82
CA LEU A 217 -5.13 -11.30 -11.33
C LEU A 217 -4.26 -10.71 -10.22
N PHE A 218 -4.82 -10.49 -9.02
CA PHE A 218 -4.07 -10.03 -7.85
C PHE A 218 -2.99 -11.02 -7.44
N ILE A 219 -3.31 -12.32 -7.41
CA ILE A 219 -2.33 -13.38 -7.12
C ILE A 219 -1.31 -13.48 -8.26
N ALA A 220 -1.74 -13.40 -9.52
CA ALA A 220 -0.85 -13.47 -10.67
C ALA A 220 0.14 -12.30 -10.73
N ASP A 221 -0.27 -11.09 -10.32
CA ASP A 221 0.60 -9.91 -10.25
C ASP A 221 1.76 -10.12 -9.26
N ASP A 222 1.54 -10.90 -8.20
CA ASP A 222 2.55 -11.27 -7.22
C ASP A 222 3.44 -12.44 -7.70
N VAL A 223 2.83 -13.49 -8.27
CA VAL A 223 3.53 -14.69 -8.71
C VAL A 223 4.33 -14.47 -10.01
N PHE A 224 3.84 -13.61 -10.90
CA PHE A 224 4.43 -13.33 -12.22
C PHE A 224 4.77 -11.84 -12.38
N PRO A 225 5.70 -11.29 -11.58
CA PRO A 225 6.00 -9.85 -11.56
C PRO A 225 6.59 -9.34 -12.88
N GLN A 226 7.01 -10.23 -13.80
CA GLN A 226 7.54 -9.88 -15.12
C GLN A 226 6.44 -9.63 -16.17
N THR A 227 5.22 -10.12 -15.94
CA THR A 227 4.09 -9.88 -16.85
C THR A 227 3.58 -8.45 -16.66
N SER A 228 3.64 -7.63 -17.71
CA SER A 228 3.11 -6.26 -17.64
C SER A 228 1.58 -6.24 -17.63
N TYR A 229 1.00 -5.17 -17.10
CA TYR A 229 -0.44 -4.87 -17.16
C TYR A 229 -1.37 -5.79 -16.35
N LEU A 230 -0.85 -6.77 -15.58
CA LEU A 230 -1.67 -7.59 -14.68
C LEU A 230 -2.39 -6.73 -13.63
N HIS A 231 -1.67 -5.78 -13.04
CA HIS A 231 -2.23 -4.81 -12.11
C HIS A 231 -3.35 -3.96 -12.72
N ALA A 232 -3.14 -3.48 -13.95
CA ALA A 232 -4.16 -2.70 -14.67
C ALA A 232 -5.42 -3.54 -14.97
N ALA A 233 -5.25 -4.82 -15.33
CA ALA A 233 -6.36 -5.74 -15.52
C ALA A 233 -7.09 -6.02 -14.20
N TRP A 234 -6.35 -6.14 -13.09
CA TRP A 234 -6.93 -6.27 -11.75
C TRP A 234 -7.80 -5.06 -11.39
N HIS A 235 -7.34 -3.83 -11.66
CA HIS A 235 -8.16 -2.62 -11.47
C HIS A 235 -9.49 -2.70 -12.22
N LEU A 236 -9.48 -3.11 -13.50
CA LEU A 236 -10.70 -3.22 -14.31
C LEU A 236 -11.67 -4.27 -13.76
N ALA A 237 -11.16 -5.46 -13.41
CA ALA A 237 -11.98 -6.51 -12.81
C ALA A 237 -12.58 -6.04 -11.48
N ALA A 238 -11.77 -5.41 -10.62
CA ALA A 238 -12.23 -4.86 -9.36
C ALA A 238 -13.28 -3.74 -9.54
N ALA A 239 -13.09 -2.83 -10.50
CA ALA A 239 -14.05 -1.77 -10.79
C ALA A 239 -15.39 -2.33 -11.27
N LEU A 240 -15.38 -3.35 -12.14
CA LEU A 240 -16.61 -4.04 -12.54
C LEU A 240 -17.33 -4.67 -11.34
N GLY A 241 -16.59 -5.38 -10.48
CA GLY A 241 -17.15 -6.00 -9.27
C GLY A 241 -17.74 -4.98 -8.30
N VAL A 242 -17.01 -3.89 -8.03
CA VAL A 242 -17.48 -2.79 -7.18
C VAL A 242 -18.70 -2.09 -7.78
N GLY A 243 -18.74 -1.91 -9.10
CA GLY A 243 -19.89 -1.29 -9.76
C GLY A 243 -21.20 -2.05 -9.55
N THR A 244 -21.14 -3.38 -9.43
CA THR A 244 -22.34 -4.17 -9.10
C THR A 244 -22.82 -3.94 -7.66
N CYS A 245 -21.95 -3.57 -6.73
CA CYS A 245 -22.32 -3.31 -5.34
C CYS A 245 -23.19 -2.04 -5.19
N ASN A 246 -23.06 -1.07 -6.11
CA ASN A 246 -23.93 0.11 -6.13
C ASN A 246 -25.41 -0.27 -6.30
N LYS A 247 -25.71 -1.38 -7.00
CA LYS A 247 -27.08 -1.91 -7.12
C LYS A 247 -27.69 -2.34 -5.81
N MET A 248 -26.87 -2.71 -4.82
CA MET A 248 -27.37 -3.01 -3.48
C MET A 248 -27.72 -1.75 -2.68
N LEU A 249 -27.35 -0.55 -3.15
CA LEU A 249 -27.63 0.71 -2.46
C LEU A 249 -28.84 1.46 -3.08
N GLU A 250 -29.33 0.98 -4.22
CA GLU A 250 -30.60 1.38 -4.85
C GLU A 250 -31.80 0.85 -4.04
#